data_AF-A0A7D5KKZ9-F1
#
_entry.id   AF-A0A7D5KKZ9-F1
#
_cell.length_a   1.000
_cell.length_b   1.000
_cell.length_c   1.000
_cell.angle_alpha   90.00
_cell.angle_beta   90.00
_cell.angle_gamma   90.00
#
_symmetry.space_group_name_H-M   'P 1'
#
loop_
_entity.id
_entity.type
_entity.pdbx_description
1 polymer ?
#
loop_
_entity_poly.entity_id
_entity_poly.type
_entity_poly.pdbx_seq_one_letter_code
_entity_poly.pdbx_strand_id
1 'polypeptide(L)' 'MRISGGALLVVLAMLIPFVVELRTALSWFGVELTLLETSVIGSAAALAIIAWAVWPPNDDANGKSSGLS' A
#
# COMPACT_ATOMS: atom_id res chain seq x y z
N MET A 1 4.99 8.15 10.33
CA MET A 1 4.60 6.85 9.75
C MET A 1 3.29 6.42 10.38
N ARG A 2 2.35 5.92 9.57
CA ARG A 2 1.02 5.47 10.03
C ARG A 2 1.04 4.11 10.72
N ILE A 3 2.05 3.28 10.43
CA ILE A 3 2.27 1.96 11.04
C ILE A 3 3.76 1.78 11.40
N SER A 4 4.06 0.83 12.29
CA SER A 4 5.45 0.52 12.66
C SER A 4 6.23 -0.10 11.50
N GLY A 5 7.56 0.05 11.50
CA GLY A 5 8.41 -0.54 10.45
C GLY A 5 8.26 -2.06 10.33
N GLY A 6 8.19 -2.77 11.47
CA GLY A 6 7.95 -4.21 11.48
C GLY A 6 6.58 -4.58 10.89
N ALA A 7 5.52 -3.85 11.25
CA ALA A 7 4.20 -4.07 10.66
C ALA A 7 4.18 -3.78 9.15
N LEU A 8 4.91 -2.75 8.69
CA LEU A 8 5.05 -2.44 7.26
C LEU A 8 5.73 -3.58 6.50
N LEU A 9 6.79 -4.17 7.04
CA LEU A 9 7.46 -5.32 6.41
C LEU A 9 6.52 -6.53 6.31
N VAL A 10 5.71 -6.78 7.33
CA VAL A 10 4.70 -7.85 7.29
C VAL A 10 3.67 -7.59 6.19
N VAL A 11 3.17 -6.35 6.08
CA VAL A 11 2.24 -5.96 5.01
C VAL A 11 2.87 -6.16 3.62
N LEU A 12 4.11 -5.74 3.43
CA LEU A 12 4.82 -5.92 2.16
C LEU A 12 5.09 -7.39 1.84
N ALA A 13 5.43 -8.22 2.83
CA ALA A 13 5.58 -9.66 2.64
C ALA A 13 4.25 -10.31 2.25
N MET A 14 3.15 -9.92 2.91
CA MET A 14 1.81 -10.40 2.59
C MET A 14 1.33 -9.96 1.20
N LEU A 15 1.84 -8.87 0.65
CA LEU A 15 1.50 -8.42 -0.70
C LEU A 15 1.93 -9.45 -1.78
N ILE A 16 3.01 -10.20 -1.55
CA ILE A 16 3.55 -11.15 -2.53
C ILE A 16 2.51 -12.20 -2.95
N PRO A 17 1.91 -13.00 -2.03
CA PRO A 17 0.88 -13.95 -2.42
C PRO A 17 -0.32 -13.26 -3.08
N PHE A 18 -0.74 -12.05 -2.66
CA PHE A 18 -1.82 -11.33 -3.34
C PHE A 18 -1.52 -11.01 -4.80
N VAL A 19 -0.28 -10.60 -5.12
CA VAL A 19 0.13 -10.31 -6.51
C VAL A 19 0.15 -11.60 -7.34
N VAL A 20 0.63 -12.71 -6.76
CA VAL A 20 0.64 -14.02 -7.43
C VAL A 20 -0.78 -14.51 -7.68
N GLU A 21 -1.66 -14.43 -6.68
CA GLU A 21 -3.07 -14.83 -6.82
C GLU A 21 -3.82 -13.93 -7.78
N LEU A 22 -3.54 -12.62 -7.83
CA LEU A 22 -4.11 -11.72 -8.82
C LEU A 22 -3.74 -12.17 -10.24
N ARG A 23 -2.48 -12.51 -10.49
CA ARG A 23 -2.04 -13.04 -11.79
C ARG A 23 -2.80 -14.32 -12.15
N THR A 24 -2.96 -15.23 -11.20
CA THR A 24 -3.70 -16.48 -11.40
C THR A 24 -5.19 -16.20 -11.67
N ALA A 25 -5.82 -15.33 -10.89
CA ALA A 25 -7.23 -14.96 -11.06
C ALA A 25 -7.49 -14.29 -12.41
N LEU A 26 -6.62 -13.38 -12.84
CA LEU A 26 -6.72 -12.72 -14.15
C LEU A 26 -6.65 -13.72 -15.32
N SER A 27 -5.90 -14.81 -15.17
CA SER A 27 -5.83 -15.85 -16.19
C SER A 27 -7.18 -16.55 -16.44
N TRP A 28 -8.06 -16.62 -15.43
CA TRP A 28 -9.42 -17.15 -15.59
C TRP A 28 -10.31 -16.28 -16.49
N PHE A 29 -9.93 -15.01 -16.67
CA PHE A 29 -10.61 -14.08 -17.58
C PHE A 29 -9.89 -13.94 -18.93
N GLY A 30 -8.90 -14.80 -19.21
CA GLY A 30 -8.09 -14.73 -20.44
C GLY A 30 -7.06 -13.60 -20.45
N VAL A 31 -6.77 -13.00 -19.29
CA VAL A 31 -5.74 -11.96 -19.13
C VAL A 31 -4.46 -12.61 -18.60
N GLU A 32 -3.49 -12.80 -19.48
CA GLU A 32 -2.19 -13.36 -19.11
C GLU A 32 -1.18 -12.26 -18.86
N LEU A 33 -0.80 -12.08 -17.58
CA LEU A 33 0.30 -11.19 -17.23
C LEU A 33 1.64 -11.92 -17.37
N THR A 34 2.56 -11.29 -18.09
CA THR A 34 3.97 -11.65 -18.10
C THR A 34 4.60 -11.43 -16.73
N LEU A 35 5.80 -12.00 -16.54
CA LEU A 35 6.57 -11.79 -15.32
C LEU A 35 6.90 -10.30 -15.10
N LEU A 36 7.19 -9.56 -16.18
CA LEU A 36 7.52 -8.14 -16.11
C LEU A 36 6.31 -7.29 -15.72
N GLU A 37 5.14 -7.54 -16.31
CA GLU A 37 3.91 -6.80 -15.94
C GLU A 37 3.52 -7.08 -14.49
N THR A 38 3.62 -8.34 -14.07
CA THR A 38 3.34 -8.75 -12.69
C THR A 38 4.29 -8.05 -11.71
N SER A 39 5.58 -7.96 -12.04
CA SER A 39 6.56 -7.30 -11.17
C SER A 39 6.37 -5.79 -11.14
N VAL A 40 5.96 -5.16 -12.24
CA VAL A 40 5.60 -3.73 -12.29
C VAL A 40 4.38 -3.44 -11.41
N ILE A 41 3.32 -4.24 -11.52
CA ILE A 41 2.11 -4.08 -10.70
C ILE A 41 2.44 -4.27 -9.21
N GLY A 42 3.18 -5.32 -8.87
CA GLY A 42 3.60 -5.57 -7.49
C GLY A 42 4.47 -4.45 -6.92
N SER A 43 5.41 -3.93 -7.71
CA SER A 43 6.27 -2.81 -7.31
C SER A 43 5.47 -1.52 -7.12
N ALA A 44 4.53 -1.23 -8.03
CA ALA A 44 3.65 -0.07 -7.93
C ALA A 44 2.79 -0.15 -6.65
N ALA A 45 2.22 -1.32 -6.34
CA ALA A 45 1.47 -1.53 -5.11
C ALA A 45 2.34 -1.36 -3.86
N ALA A 46 3.54 -1.93 -3.84
CA ALA A 46 4.48 -1.76 -2.73
C ALA A 46 4.86 -0.29 -2.50
N LEU A 47 5.17 0.45 -3.58
CA LEU A 47 5.46 1.88 -3.52
C LEU A 47 4.28 2.69 -2.99
N ALA A 48 3.04 2.37 -3.42
CA ALA A 48 1.83 3.03 -2.94
C ALA A 48 1.63 2.80 -1.43
N ILE A 49 1.85 1.56 -0.95
CA ILE A 49 1.77 1.23 0.49
C ILE A 49 2.84 1.98 1.28
N ILE A 50 4.08 2.02 0.79
CA ILE A 50 5.17 2.75 1.43
C ILE A 50 4.84 4.23 1.49
N ALA A 51 4.45 4.83 0.36
CA ALA A 51 4.06 6.24 0.28
C ALA A 51 2.95 6.57 1.27
N TRP A 52 1.89 5.76 1.32
CA TRP A 52 0.82 5.91 2.31
C TRP A 52 1.32 5.77 3.75
N ALA A 53 2.17 4.78 4.03
CA ALA A 53 2.68 4.51 5.37
C ALA A 53 3.58 5.64 5.88
N VAL A 54 4.35 6.30 5.01
CA VAL A 54 5.23 7.42 5.40
C VAL A 54 4.53 8.78 5.34
N TRP A 55 3.43 8.91 4.58
CA TRP A 55 2.71 10.18 4.44
C TRP A 55 2.23 10.70 5.80
N PRO A 56 2.54 11.96 6.14
CA PRO A 56 2.14 12.54 7.42
C PRO A 56 0.61 12.55 7.57
N PRO A 57 0.06 12.37 8.79
CA PRO A 57 -1.33 12.69 9.06
C PRO A 57 -1.57 14.18 8.75
N ASN A 58 -2.71 14.54 8.16
CA ASN A 58 -3.10 15.95 8.12
C ASN A 58 -3.46 16.36 9.55
N ASP A 59 -2.66 17.21 10.18
CA ASP A 59 -2.96 17.82 11.49
C ASP A 59 -3.95 19.00 11.40
N ASP A 60 -4.62 19.18 10.26
CA ASP A 60 -5.53 20.31 10.02
C ASP A 60 -7.01 19.93 10.21
N ALA A 61 -7.39 19.58 11.44
CA ALA A 61 -8.80 19.56 11.86
C ALA A 61 -9.04 19.85 13.35
N ASN A 62 -8.08 20.43 14.07
CA ASN A 62 -8.36 21.10 15.34
C ASN A 62 -8.18 22.61 15.18
N GLY A 63 -9.12 23.17 14.42
CA GLY A 63 -9.42 24.59 14.51
C GLY A 63 -9.76 24.97 15.94
N LYS A 64 -8.87 25.74 16.56
CA LYS A 64 -9.23 26.99 17.24
C LYS A 64 -10.36 26.84 18.28
N SER A 65 -10.06 26.27 19.45
CA SER A 65 -10.81 26.61 20.65
C SER A 65 -9.93 26.60 21.89
N SER A 66 -10.04 27.68 22.67
CA SER A 66 -9.54 27.90 24.03
C SER A 66 -8.04 28.20 24.20
N GLY A 67 -7.62 29.31 24.82
CA GLY A 67 -8.40 30.32 25.52
C GLY A 67 -7.55 31.53 25.90
N LEU A 68 -8.17 32.70 25.76
CA LEU A 68 -8.00 33.79 26.71
C LEU A 68 -8.28 33.25 28.12
N SER A 69 -7.29 33.34 29.01
CA SER A 69 -7.46 33.51 30.46
C SER A 69 -6.12 33.84 31.07
#